data_AF-A0A926AUD1-F1
#
_entry.id   AF-A0A926AUD1-F1
#
_cell.length_a   1.000
_cell.length_b   1.000
_cell.length_c   1.000
_cell.angle_alpha   90.00
_cell.angle_beta   90.00
_cell.angle_gamma   90.00
#
_symmetry.space_group_name_H-M   'P 1'
#
loop_
_entity.id
_entity.type
_entity.pdbx_description
1 polymer ?
#
loop_
_entity_poly.entity_id
_entity_poly.type
_entity_poly.pdbx_seq_one_letter_code
_entity_poly.pdbx_strand_id
1 'polypeptide(L)'
;VVRNTKIWNVHYGLRPQVPSLLVENMTIQSHYGVYHPNFDNHVYRNLTIRGTNTEPFNRGHDDLSLQHGVVTVDGLTLDGCRSGGMPLIQISDDNATGHAVSHFRHVEVINWNDNSKQKAIINLGGGPRPQPKTEQGVPIYLHDWFGPGRHAQVVSTRSPEYKSHPDAYRAETPLTGDESRVTEVSNIDFPQPLSPIDDLPPATVITHVTPRNGKLLVQGTCSDNGSMKRILVNGQTAKATTENFATWEATLDLNGLSEIVARGEDETGNVELLPHTLFVAAP
;
A
#
# COMPACT_ATOMS: atom_id res chain seq x y z
N VAL A 1 -0.32 -5.83 -2.86
CA VAL A 1 -1.07 -5.60 -1.60
C VAL A 1 -0.11 -5.81 -0.43
N VAL A 2 -0.19 -5.02 0.64
CA VAL A 2 0.65 -5.12 1.84
C VAL A 2 -0.25 -5.06 3.07
N ARG A 3 -0.16 -6.03 3.98
CA ARG A 3 -1.05 -6.12 5.16
C ARG A 3 -0.28 -6.39 6.43
N ASN A 4 -0.82 -5.97 7.57
CA ASN A 4 -0.38 -6.36 8.92
C ASN A 4 1.14 -6.20 9.13
N THR A 5 1.68 -5.09 8.64
CA THR A 5 3.13 -4.88 8.55
C THR A 5 3.58 -3.86 9.60
N LYS A 6 4.70 -4.15 10.27
CA LYS A 6 5.37 -3.21 11.16
C LYS A 6 6.73 -2.85 10.57
N ILE A 7 7.04 -1.56 10.52
CA ILE A 7 8.31 -1.01 10.05
C ILE A 7 8.88 -0.14 11.17
N TRP A 8 10.11 -0.39 11.60
CA TRP A 8 10.72 0.36 12.69
C TRP A 8 12.23 0.54 12.49
N ASN A 9 12.77 1.60 13.08
CA ASN A 9 14.21 1.90 13.16
C ASN A 9 14.91 1.95 11.79
N VAL A 10 14.26 2.59 10.82
CA VAL A 10 14.79 2.82 9.48
C VAL A 10 14.72 4.31 9.13
N HIS A 11 15.53 4.74 8.16
CA HIS A 11 15.50 6.11 7.68
C HIS A 11 14.23 6.38 6.87
N TYR A 12 13.97 5.56 5.85
CA TYR A 12 12.75 5.61 5.03
C TYR A 12 11.83 4.44 5.41
N GLY A 13 10.58 4.73 5.81
CA GLY A 13 9.60 3.74 6.23
C GLY A 13 9.02 2.97 5.06
N LEU A 14 8.24 3.63 4.21
CA LEU A 14 7.64 3.05 3.01
C LEU A 14 7.86 4.00 1.82
N ARG A 15 8.50 3.52 0.75
CA ARG A 15 8.75 4.29 -0.47
C ARG A 15 8.12 3.65 -1.72
N PRO A 16 6.80 3.76 -1.91
CA PRO A 16 6.11 3.00 -2.94
C PRO A 16 5.97 3.77 -4.25
N GLN A 17 6.85 3.47 -5.21
CA GLN A 17 6.80 4.01 -6.58
C GLN A 17 6.05 3.09 -7.56
N VAL A 18 5.24 2.17 -7.05
CA VAL A 18 4.36 1.33 -7.86
C VAL A 18 3.12 2.13 -8.30
N PRO A 19 2.47 1.80 -9.42
CA PRO A 19 1.23 2.44 -9.82
C PRO A 19 0.17 2.21 -8.74
N SER A 20 -0.31 0.98 -8.58
CA SER A 20 -1.37 0.65 -7.61
C SER A 20 -0.84 0.00 -6.33
N LEU A 21 -1.40 0.39 -5.19
CA LEU A 21 -1.01 -0.15 -3.89
C LEU A 21 -2.19 -0.17 -2.92
N LEU A 22 -2.46 -1.32 -2.32
CA LEU A 22 -3.30 -1.43 -1.13
C LEU A 22 -2.42 -1.74 0.09
N VAL A 23 -2.51 -0.90 1.11
CA VAL A 23 -1.91 -1.06 2.43
C VAL A 23 -3.00 -1.17 3.48
N GLU A 24 -2.99 -2.21 4.31
CA GLU A 24 -3.94 -2.38 5.42
C GLU A 24 -3.23 -2.75 6.73
N ASN A 25 -3.57 -2.09 7.83
CA ASN A 25 -3.04 -2.36 9.17
C ASN A 25 -1.50 -2.25 9.22
N MET A 26 -0.97 -1.08 8.89
CA MET A 26 0.47 -0.84 8.89
C MET A 26 0.86 0.11 10.01
N THR A 27 1.96 -0.20 10.71
CA THR A 27 2.59 0.72 11.67
C THR A 27 4.00 1.04 11.24
N ILE A 28 4.33 2.34 11.16
CA ILE A 28 5.64 2.85 10.78
C ILE A 28 6.23 3.69 11.92
N GLN A 29 7.46 3.41 12.31
CA GLN A 29 8.29 4.24 13.18
C GLN A 29 9.67 4.46 12.54
N SER A 30 9.81 5.57 11.82
CA SER A 30 10.98 5.92 11.00
C SER A 30 11.17 7.43 10.92
N HIS A 31 12.29 7.89 10.36
CA HIS A 31 12.49 9.32 10.11
C HIS A 31 11.45 9.85 9.12
N TYR A 32 11.26 9.16 7.99
CA TYR A 32 10.24 9.45 6.97
C TYR A 32 9.21 8.31 6.93
N GLY A 33 7.92 8.63 6.99
CA GLY A 33 6.85 7.63 7.01
C GLY A 33 6.56 7.05 5.62
N VAL A 34 5.45 7.47 5.00
CA VAL A 34 5.21 7.24 3.56
C VAL A 34 5.99 8.31 2.80
N TYR A 35 6.99 7.89 2.02
CA TYR A 35 7.94 8.79 1.37
C TYR A 35 7.96 8.60 -0.14
N HIS A 36 8.02 9.69 -0.91
CA HIS A 36 8.21 9.68 -2.35
C HIS A 36 7.33 8.65 -3.12
N PRO A 37 6.01 8.57 -2.85
CA PRO A 37 5.12 7.63 -3.50
C PRO A 37 4.74 8.06 -4.93
N ASN A 38 4.20 7.11 -5.72
CA ASN A 38 3.62 7.40 -7.03
C ASN A 38 2.19 7.98 -6.94
N PHE A 39 1.40 7.44 -6.00
CA PHE A 39 -0.01 7.77 -5.75
C PHE A 39 -0.89 7.63 -7.00
N ASP A 40 -0.95 6.43 -7.58
CA ASP A 40 -1.84 6.11 -8.71
C ASP A 40 -2.76 4.91 -8.41
N ASN A 41 -3.91 5.16 -7.78
CA ASN A 41 -4.75 4.11 -7.19
C ASN A 41 -4.09 3.52 -5.93
N HIS A 42 -3.65 4.40 -5.03
CA HIS A 42 -3.19 3.99 -3.71
C HIS A 42 -4.35 4.00 -2.71
N VAL A 43 -4.39 2.97 -1.85
CA VAL A 43 -5.36 2.81 -0.78
C VAL A 43 -4.60 2.46 0.49
N TYR A 44 -4.76 3.26 1.53
CA TYR A 44 -4.21 3.02 2.85
C TYR A 44 -5.36 2.91 3.85
N ARG A 45 -5.42 1.81 4.61
CA ARG A 45 -6.42 1.59 5.65
C ARG A 45 -5.72 1.27 6.96
N ASN A 46 -6.11 1.96 8.03
CA ASN A 46 -5.53 1.76 9.36
C ASN A 46 -3.99 1.85 9.33
N LEU A 47 -3.49 3.03 8.98
CA LEU A 47 -2.06 3.36 8.93
C LEU A 47 -1.70 4.19 10.17
N THR A 48 -0.75 3.70 10.96
CA THR A 48 -0.14 4.48 12.04
C THR A 48 1.27 4.88 11.67
N ILE A 49 1.58 6.18 11.72
CA ILE A 49 2.93 6.71 11.58
C ILE A 49 3.28 7.39 12.88
N ARG A 50 4.35 6.96 13.53
CA ARG A 50 4.68 7.43 14.88
C ARG A 50 6.14 7.76 15.10
N GLY A 51 6.38 8.75 15.95
CA GLY A 51 7.74 9.18 16.32
C GLY A 51 8.58 9.65 15.13
N THR A 52 7.93 10.03 14.03
CA THR A 52 8.59 10.55 12.83
C THR A 52 9.02 11.99 13.07
N ASN A 53 10.29 12.28 12.73
CA ASN A 53 10.92 13.58 13.00
C ASN A 53 11.17 14.43 11.73
N THR A 54 10.75 13.94 10.56
CA THR A 54 10.82 14.69 9.30
C THR A 54 9.44 14.74 8.65
N GLU A 55 9.13 13.83 7.73
CA GLU A 55 7.95 13.87 6.87
C GLU A 55 7.12 12.59 7.06
N PRO A 56 6.00 12.67 7.81
CA PRO A 56 5.19 11.50 8.08
C PRO A 56 4.49 10.97 6.83
N PHE A 57 3.80 11.83 6.11
CA PHE A 57 3.09 11.47 4.88
C PHE A 57 3.48 12.45 3.76
N ASN A 58 4.51 12.08 3.02
CA ASN A 58 5.12 12.91 1.97
C ASN A 58 4.23 12.97 0.71
N ARG A 59 4.49 13.99 -0.11
CA ARG A 59 3.84 14.24 -1.40
C ARG A 59 4.36 13.30 -2.48
N GLY A 60 3.65 13.23 -3.60
CA GLY A 60 4.04 12.39 -4.74
C GLY A 60 5.41 12.80 -5.30
N HIS A 61 6.28 11.81 -5.53
CA HIS A 61 7.63 11.98 -6.11
C HIS A 61 8.45 13.14 -5.52
N ASP A 62 8.30 13.44 -4.23
CA ASP A 62 8.92 14.53 -3.45
C ASP A 62 9.59 15.68 -4.25
N ASP A 63 10.81 15.46 -4.75
CA ASP A 63 11.60 16.40 -5.54
C ASP A 63 10.85 17.00 -6.74
N LEU A 64 10.01 16.20 -7.39
CA LEU A 64 9.21 16.60 -8.54
C LEU A 64 7.85 17.16 -8.13
N SER A 65 7.40 16.94 -6.88
CA SER A 65 6.09 17.36 -6.38
C SER A 65 4.96 16.87 -7.30
N LEU A 66 5.02 15.62 -7.76
CA LEU A 66 4.21 15.07 -8.85
C LEU A 66 3.34 13.91 -8.36
N GLN A 67 2.03 13.98 -8.57
CA GLN A 67 1.09 12.90 -8.27
C GLN A 67 0.39 12.44 -9.54
N HIS A 68 0.23 11.12 -9.69
CA HIS A 68 -0.29 10.51 -10.92
C HIS A 68 -1.79 10.24 -10.87
N GLY A 69 -2.38 10.01 -9.71
CA GLY A 69 -3.78 9.65 -9.62
C GLY A 69 -4.34 9.79 -8.23
N VAL A 70 -5.31 8.94 -7.93
CA VAL A 70 -6.02 8.98 -6.66
C VAL A 70 -5.25 8.28 -5.55
N VAL A 71 -5.21 8.89 -4.37
CA VAL A 71 -4.88 8.21 -3.12
C VAL A 71 -6.05 8.34 -2.15
N THR A 72 -6.38 7.23 -1.49
CA THR A 72 -7.39 7.18 -0.44
C THR A 72 -6.75 6.68 0.85
N VAL A 73 -7.04 7.36 1.95
CA VAL A 73 -6.53 7.04 3.28
C VAL A 73 -7.68 7.02 4.27
N ASP A 74 -7.91 5.87 4.89
CA ASP A 74 -9.01 5.65 5.84
C ASP A 74 -8.44 5.14 7.16
N GLY A 75 -8.42 5.99 8.19
CA GLY A 75 -7.78 5.68 9.47
C GLY A 75 -6.28 5.93 9.40
N LEU A 76 -5.87 7.20 9.41
CA LEU A 76 -4.47 7.61 9.55
C LEU A 76 -4.23 8.15 10.96
N THR A 77 -3.39 7.48 11.75
CA THR A 77 -2.97 7.99 13.06
C THR A 77 -1.53 8.49 12.97
N LEU A 78 -1.33 9.76 13.29
CA LEU A 78 -0.04 10.43 13.40
C LEU A 78 0.27 10.63 14.89
N ASP A 79 1.12 9.78 15.47
CA ASP A 79 1.36 9.71 16.92
C ASP A 79 2.78 10.17 17.29
N GLY A 80 2.91 11.23 18.08
CA GLY A 80 4.21 11.64 18.61
C GLY A 80 5.16 12.18 17.55
N CYS A 81 4.66 12.61 16.40
CA CYS A 81 5.48 13.17 15.32
C CYS A 81 6.04 14.56 15.71
N ARG A 82 7.23 14.89 15.21
CA ARG A 82 7.87 16.21 15.32
C ARG A 82 8.49 16.58 13.98
N SER A 83 7.75 17.27 13.13
CA SER A 83 8.15 17.52 11.74
C SER A 83 9.04 18.76 11.54
N GLY A 84 9.38 19.48 12.62
CA GLY A 84 10.32 20.61 12.57
C GLY A 84 9.77 21.80 11.77
N GLY A 85 8.45 21.97 11.73
CA GLY A 85 7.77 22.96 10.89
C GLY A 85 7.33 22.44 9.52
N MET A 86 7.74 21.23 9.11
CA MET A 86 7.11 20.59 7.96
C MET A 86 5.69 20.12 8.31
N PRO A 87 4.78 20.00 7.33
CA PRO A 87 3.45 19.49 7.61
C PRO A 87 3.47 17.97 7.86
N LEU A 88 2.42 17.46 8.50
CA LEU A 88 2.26 16.02 8.71
C LEU A 88 1.89 15.28 7.41
N ILE A 89 1.13 15.95 6.53
CA ILE A 89 0.68 15.50 5.22
C ILE A 89 1.09 16.57 4.20
N GLN A 90 1.87 16.18 3.19
CA GLN A 90 2.34 17.11 2.17
C GLN A 90 1.45 17.09 0.93
N ILE A 91 1.23 18.28 0.35
CA ILE A 91 0.54 18.47 -0.92
C ILE A 91 1.53 18.29 -2.07
N SER A 92 1.10 17.61 -3.15
CA SER A 92 1.79 17.58 -4.44
C SER A 92 1.39 18.79 -5.28
N ASP A 93 2.34 19.45 -5.94
CA ASP A 93 2.02 20.61 -6.78
C ASP A 93 1.41 20.21 -8.12
N ASP A 94 1.92 19.14 -8.74
CA ASP A 94 1.60 18.77 -10.11
C ASP A 94 0.69 17.54 -10.23
N ASN A 95 -0.41 17.73 -10.95
CA ASN A 95 -1.38 16.69 -11.31
C ASN A 95 -1.02 16.08 -12.68
N ALA A 96 -0.24 15.00 -12.68
CA ALA A 96 0.39 14.46 -13.90
C ALA A 96 -0.62 14.00 -14.97
N THR A 97 -1.81 13.57 -14.54
CA THR A 97 -2.81 12.93 -15.42
C THR A 97 -4.08 13.75 -15.59
N GLY A 98 -4.23 14.86 -14.86
CA GLY A 98 -5.50 15.57 -14.71
C GLY A 98 -6.49 14.91 -13.75
N HIS A 99 -6.16 13.76 -13.17
CA HIS A 99 -7.03 13.00 -12.26
C HIS A 99 -6.47 12.84 -10.84
N ALA A 100 -5.32 13.46 -10.54
CA ALA A 100 -4.70 13.38 -9.23
C ALA A 100 -5.53 14.08 -8.15
N VAL A 101 -5.83 13.34 -7.09
CA VAL A 101 -6.58 13.83 -5.92
C VAL A 101 -6.25 12.96 -4.71
N SER A 102 -6.23 13.56 -3.53
CA SER A 102 -5.98 12.83 -2.29
C SER A 102 -7.20 12.92 -1.37
N HIS A 103 -7.71 11.79 -0.90
CA HIS A 103 -8.83 11.72 0.04
C HIS A 103 -8.38 11.09 1.35
N PHE A 104 -8.67 11.76 2.45
CA PHE A 104 -8.40 11.29 3.80
C PHE A 104 -9.68 11.30 4.62
N ARG A 105 -9.91 10.26 5.42
CA ARG A 105 -10.95 10.23 6.44
C ARG A 105 -10.44 9.52 7.69
N HIS A 106 -11.04 9.83 8.84
CA HIS A 106 -10.59 9.33 10.14
C HIS A 106 -9.10 9.59 10.37
N VAL A 107 -8.67 10.85 10.18
CA VAL A 107 -7.29 11.28 10.47
C VAL A 107 -7.22 11.71 11.92
N GLU A 108 -6.30 11.09 12.66
CA GLU A 108 -6.04 11.40 14.06
C GLU A 108 -4.60 11.90 14.21
N VAL A 109 -4.45 13.01 14.92
CA VAL A 109 -3.15 13.58 15.27
C VAL A 109 -3.04 13.57 16.79
N ILE A 110 -2.17 12.72 17.32
CA ILE A 110 -2.07 12.44 18.76
C ILE A 110 -0.64 12.73 19.21
N ASN A 111 -0.48 13.32 20.39
CA ASN A 111 0.83 13.63 20.97
C ASN A 111 1.73 14.46 20.03
N TRP A 112 1.16 15.30 19.16
CA TRP A 112 1.94 16.09 18.20
C TRP A 112 2.86 17.08 18.92
N ASN A 113 4.16 16.77 18.89
CA ASN A 113 5.17 17.44 19.70
C ASN A 113 6.04 18.38 18.85
N ASP A 114 5.39 19.17 17.99
CA ASP A 114 6.05 20.20 17.20
C ASP A 114 5.74 21.61 17.77
N ASN A 115 6.82 22.33 18.09
CA ASN A 115 6.78 23.69 18.62
C ASN A 115 7.05 24.75 17.52
N SER A 116 7.18 24.33 16.26
CA SER A 116 7.35 25.24 15.14
C SER A 116 6.13 26.15 14.97
N LYS A 117 6.39 27.41 14.63
CA LYS A 117 5.36 28.40 14.30
C LYS A 117 4.63 28.08 12.98
N GLN A 118 5.24 27.26 12.12
CA GLN A 118 4.69 26.86 10.82
C GLN A 118 4.01 25.49 10.85
N LYS A 119 3.79 24.91 12.05
CA LYS A 119 3.17 23.59 12.16
C LYS A 119 1.78 23.58 11.50
N ALA A 120 1.58 22.62 10.62
CA ALA A 120 0.32 22.42 9.91
C ALA A 120 0.08 20.92 9.72
N ILE A 121 -1.18 20.50 9.69
CA ILE A 121 -1.52 19.12 9.33
C ILE A 121 -1.23 18.94 7.84
N ILE A 122 -1.72 19.86 7.01
CA ILE A 122 -1.53 19.88 5.58
C ILE A 122 -0.83 21.17 5.15
N ASN A 123 0.25 21.04 4.40
CA ASN A 123 0.91 22.18 3.76
C ASN A 123 1.77 21.70 2.58
N LEU A 124 2.43 22.63 1.90
CA LEU A 124 3.57 22.27 1.08
C LEU A 124 4.72 21.76 1.96
N GLY A 125 5.45 20.76 1.46
CA GLY A 125 6.59 20.12 2.13
C GLY A 125 7.87 20.96 2.16
N GLY A 126 8.91 20.39 2.79
CA GLY A 126 10.23 21.02 2.88
C GLY A 126 11.16 20.76 1.69
N GLY A 127 10.84 19.81 0.81
CA GLY A 127 11.66 19.46 -0.35
C GLY A 127 11.71 20.54 -1.43
N PRO A 128 12.30 20.23 -2.60
CA PRO A 128 12.35 21.16 -3.74
C PRO A 128 10.98 21.78 -4.06
N ARG A 129 10.99 23.06 -4.46
CA ARG A 129 9.79 23.83 -4.82
C ARG A 129 9.72 24.07 -6.33
N PRO A 130 9.52 23.03 -7.16
CA PRO A 130 9.40 23.21 -8.60
C PRO A 130 8.20 24.11 -8.91
N GLN A 131 8.27 24.90 -9.98
CA GLN A 131 7.09 25.66 -10.42
C GLN A 131 6.04 24.68 -10.96
N PRO A 132 4.77 24.74 -10.49
CA PRO A 132 3.71 23.91 -11.03
C PRO A 132 3.59 24.12 -12.54
N LYS A 133 3.44 23.02 -13.27
CA LYS A 133 3.40 22.96 -14.74
C LYS A 133 2.04 22.49 -15.27
N THR A 134 1.23 21.90 -14.41
CA THR A 134 -0.06 21.30 -14.76
C THR A 134 -1.21 22.32 -14.66
N GLU A 135 -2.29 22.08 -15.40
CA GLU A 135 -3.44 22.99 -15.46
C GLU A 135 -4.23 23.07 -14.14
N GLN A 136 -4.10 22.04 -13.30
CA GLN A 136 -4.74 21.93 -11.99
C GLN A 136 -3.71 21.44 -10.97
N GLY A 137 -3.81 21.93 -9.74
CA GLY A 137 -3.08 21.35 -8.63
C GLY A 137 -3.64 20.00 -8.19
N VAL A 138 -3.12 19.49 -7.07
CA VAL A 138 -3.60 18.26 -6.44
C VAL A 138 -4.34 18.61 -5.15
N PRO A 139 -5.68 18.63 -5.16
CA PRO A 139 -6.44 18.92 -3.95
C PRO A 139 -6.36 17.75 -2.96
N ILE A 140 -6.40 18.09 -1.67
CA ILE A 140 -6.58 17.14 -0.58
C ILE A 140 -7.95 17.35 0.06
N TYR A 141 -8.79 16.33 0.04
CA TYR A 141 -10.05 16.30 0.77
C TYR A 141 -9.85 15.62 2.12
N LEU A 142 -10.09 16.32 3.23
CA LEU A 142 -10.37 15.68 4.52
C LEU A 142 -11.88 15.59 4.71
N HIS A 143 -12.37 14.36 4.71
CA HIS A 143 -13.78 14.09 4.89
C HIS A 143 -14.21 14.40 6.33
N ASP A 144 -15.40 15.00 6.45
CA ASP A 144 -16.06 15.34 7.71
C ASP A 144 -15.29 16.27 8.65
N TRP A 145 -14.29 17.01 8.14
CA TRP A 145 -13.49 17.95 8.93
C TRP A 145 -14.33 19.03 9.62
N PHE A 146 -15.37 19.54 8.95
CA PHE A 146 -16.28 20.54 9.50
C PHE A 146 -17.57 19.90 10.08
N GLY A 147 -17.58 18.58 10.26
CA GLY A 147 -18.73 17.79 10.69
C GLY A 147 -19.28 16.88 9.59
N PRO A 148 -20.25 16.00 9.92
CA PRO A 148 -20.75 14.99 8.98
C PRO A 148 -21.25 15.59 7.65
N GLY A 149 -20.71 15.11 6.52
CA GLY A 149 -21.02 15.56 5.16
C GLY A 149 -20.39 16.91 4.77
N ARG A 150 -19.57 17.50 5.65
CA ARG A 150 -18.91 18.80 5.46
C ARG A 150 -17.39 18.59 5.46
N HIS A 151 -16.84 18.49 4.26
CA HIS A 151 -15.44 18.14 4.04
C HIS A 151 -14.58 19.41 3.91
N ALA A 152 -13.30 19.30 4.22
CA ALA A 152 -12.30 20.31 3.91
C ALA A 152 -11.64 19.97 2.58
N GLN A 153 -11.66 20.89 1.62
CA GLN A 153 -10.79 20.83 0.43
C GLN A 153 -9.61 21.76 0.67
N VAL A 154 -8.43 21.18 0.85
CA VAL A 154 -7.16 21.91 1.01
C VAL A 154 -6.40 21.92 -0.31
N VAL A 155 -5.94 23.09 -0.72
CA VAL A 155 -5.17 23.30 -1.95
C VAL A 155 -3.86 24.04 -1.65
N SER A 156 -2.86 23.85 -2.51
CA SER A 156 -1.65 24.67 -2.52
C SER A 156 -1.98 26.10 -2.94
N THR A 157 -1.39 27.11 -2.30
CA THR A 157 -1.51 28.52 -2.73
C THR A 157 -0.86 28.78 -4.10
N ARG A 158 -0.10 27.80 -4.61
CA ARG A 158 0.56 27.85 -5.91
C ARG A 158 -0.32 27.30 -7.04
N SER A 159 -1.38 26.59 -6.68
CA SER A 159 -2.28 25.92 -7.62
C SER A 159 -3.06 26.93 -8.49
N PRO A 160 -3.35 26.60 -9.76
CA PRO A 160 -4.17 27.44 -10.63
C PRO A 160 -5.57 27.72 -10.06
N GLU A 161 -6.21 26.72 -9.44
CA GLU A 161 -7.53 26.84 -8.84
C GLU A 161 -7.56 27.87 -7.69
N TYR A 162 -6.55 27.87 -6.80
CA TYR A 162 -6.44 28.89 -5.77
C TYR A 162 -6.22 30.28 -6.37
N LYS A 163 -5.30 30.39 -7.35
CA LYS A 163 -4.96 31.68 -7.97
C LYS A 163 -6.14 32.31 -8.71
N SER A 164 -7.02 31.48 -9.28
CA SER A 164 -8.22 31.96 -9.97
C SER A 164 -9.30 32.50 -9.03
N HIS A 165 -9.41 31.94 -7.81
CA HIS A 165 -10.46 32.30 -6.84
C HIS A 165 -9.93 32.34 -5.40
N PRO A 166 -8.96 33.21 -5.07
CA PRO A 166 -8.31 33.19 -3.75
C PRO A 166 -9.29 33.49 -2.61
N ASP A 167 -10.31 34.32 -2.85
CA ASP A 167 -11.33 34.71 -1.87
C ASP A 167 -12.25 33.55 -1.44
N ALA A 168 -12.27 32.46 -2.21
CA ALA A 168 -13.02 31.25 -1.87
C ALA A 168 -12.32 30.39 -0.80
N TYR A 169 -11.05 30.68 -0.49
CA TYR A 169 -10.21 29.90 0.41
C TYR A 169 -9.72 30.75 1.58
N ARG A 170 -9.52 30.11 2.73
CA ARG A 170 -9.04 30.76 3.96
C ARG A 170 -7.94 29.95 4.63
N ALA A 171 -7.24 30.59 5.56
CA ALA A 171 -6.37 29.88 6.49
C ALA A 171 -7.23 29.25 7.61
N GLU A 172 -6.85 28.06 8.07
CA GLU A 172 -7.53 27.30 9.11
C GLU A 172 -6.49 26.59 9.97
N THR A 173 -6.16 27.12 11.13
CA THR A 173 -5.15 26.53 12.03
C THR A 173 -5.79 25.44 12.90
N PRO A 174 -5.18 24.25 13.08
CA PRO A 174 -3.86 23.83 12.60
C PRO A 174 -3.90 23.07 11.26
N LEU A 175 -5.02 23.08 10.54
CA LEU A 175 -5.19 22.33 9.30
C LEU A 175 -4.21 22.79 8.21
N THR A 176 -4.15 24.09 7.93
CA THR A 176 -3.37 24.68 6.84
C THR A 176 -2.16 25.46 7.35
N GLY A 177 -1.08 25.44 6.59
CA GLY A 177 0.09 26.31 6.79
C GLY A 177 0.05 27.58 5.94
N ASP A 178 1.21 28.20 5.77
CA ASP A 178 1.41 29.40 4.95
C ASP A 178 1.23 29.16 3.44
N GLU A 179 1.58 27.96 2.96
CA GLU A 179 1.56 27.55 1.55
C GLU A 179 0.30 26.75 1.16
N SER A 180 -0.73 26.70 2.02
CA SER A 180 -1.99 25.97 1.77
C SER A 180 -3.20 26.75 2.28
N ARG A 181 -4.35 26.55 1.64
CA ARG A 181 -5.62 27.16 2.06
C ARG A 181 -6.76 26.16 1.92
N VAL A 182 -7.81 26.35 2.72
CA VAL A 182 -8.96 25.46 2.78
C VAL A 182 -10.23 26.17 2.36
N THR A 183 -11.13 25.41 1.73
CA THR A 183 -12.54 25.75 1.62
C THR A 183 -13.40 24.59 2.11
N GLU A 184 -14.64 24.88 2.49
CA GLU A 184 -15.60 23.86 2.88
C GLU A 184 -16.38 23.38 1.65
N VAL A 185 -16.48 22.08 1.49
CA VAL A 185 -17.22 21.44 0.39
C VAL A 185 -18.15 20.36 0.93
N SER A 186 -19.14 19.96 0.14
CA SER A 186 -20.10 18.91 0.47
C SER A 186 -20.35 18.03 -0.75
N ASN A 187 -21.01 16.89 -0.55
CA ASN A 187 -21.35 15.92 -1.61
C ASN A 187 -20.11 15.37 -2.35
N ILE A 188 -19.03 15.12 -1.61
CA ILE A 188 -17.82 14.49 -2.14
C ILE A 188 -17.78 13.06 -1.63
N ASP A 189 -17.88 12.08 -2.53
CA ASP A 189 -17.77 10.67 -2.17
C ASP A 189 -16.34 10.32 -1.75
N PHE A 190 -16.20 9.32 -0.87
CA PHE A 190 -14.90 8.72 -0.57
C PHE A 190 -14.61 7.61 -1.59
N PRO A 191 -13.63 7.76 -2.50
CA PRO A 191 -13.41 6.78 -3.56
C PRO A 191 -12.93 5.43 -3.02
N GLN A 192 -13.15 4.36 -3.79
CA GLN A 192 -12.58 3.03 -3.54
C GLN A 192 -11.92 2.52 -4.82
N PRO A 193 -10.69 2.98 -5.14
CA PRO A 193 -10.08 2.70 -6.44
C PRO A 193 -9.62 1.24 -6.59
N LEU A 194 -9.47 0.50 -5.48
CA LEU A 194 -9.04 -0.89 -5.49
C LEU A 194 -10.00 -1.79 -4.73
N SER A 195 -10.35 -2.91 -5.36
CA SER A 195 -11.01 -4.07 -4.75
C SER A 195 -10.30 -5.34 -5.21
N PRO A 196 -9.08 -5.62 -4.71
CA PRO A 196 -8.29 -6.76 -5.17
C PRO A 196 -9.03 -8.06 -4.86
N ILE A 197 -9.02 -8.97 -5.84
CA ILE A 197 -9.50 -10.34 -5.71
C ILE A 197 -8.30 -11.28 -5.71
N ASP A 198 -8.46 -12.46 -5.13
CA ASP A 198 -7.48 -13.52 -5.19
C ASP A 198 -7.77 -14.40 -6.42
N ASP A 199 -7.15 -14.07 -7.55
CA ASP A 199 -7.33 -14.74 -8.83
C ASP A 199 -6.03 -15.41 -9.33
N LEU A 200 -5.00 -15.41 -8.49
CA LEU A 200 -3.72 -16.03 -8.81
C LEU A 200 -3.69 -17.45 -8.26
N PRO A 201 -3.32 -18.44 -9.08
CA PRO A 201 -3.19 -19.79 -8.58
C PRO A 201 -1.88 -19.97 -7.81
N PRO A 202 -1.83 -20.98 -6.92
CA PRO A 202 -0.60 -21.33 -6.21
C PRO A 202 0.49 -21.84 -7.16
N ALA A 203 1.73 -21.76 -6.71
CA ALA A 203 2.90 -22.29 -7.40
C ALA A 203 3.58 -23.39 -6.57
N THR A 204 3.59 -24.60 -7.11
CA THR A 204 4.15 -25.80 -6.47
C THR A 204 5.42 -26.25 -7.16
N VAL A 205 6.44 -26.63 -6.39
CA VAL A 205 7.71 -27.14 -6.92
C VAL A 205 8.10 -28.43 -6.19
N ILE A 206 8.25 -29.53 -6.93
CA ILE A 206 8.98 -30.71 -6.47
C ILE A 206 10.47 -30.34 -6.29
N THR A 207 11.01 -30.59 -5.10
CA THR A 207 12.42 -30.32 -4.78
C THR A 207 13.25 -31.60 -4.64
N HIS A 208 12.62 -32.71 -4.23
CA HIS A 208 13.31 -33.99 -4.04
C HIS A 208 12.43 -35.16 -4.44
N VAL A 209 13.07 -36.18 -5.02
CA VAL A 209 12.48 -37.49 -5.30
C VAL A 209 13.47 -38.53 -4.82
N THR A 210 13.10 -39.34 -3.83
CA THR A 210 14.00 -40.32 -3.22
C THR A 210 13.33 -41.71 -3.13
N PRO A 211 14.01 -42.79 -3.56
CA PRO A 211 13.52 -44.14 -3.31
C PRO A 211 13.49 -44.46 -1.81
N ARG A 212 12.36 -44.98 -1.32
CA ARG A 212 12.18 -45.36 0.09
C ARG A 212 11.24 -46.55 0.19
N ASN A 213 11.73 -47.68 0.73
CA ASN A 213 10.94 -48.90 0.98
C ASN A 213 10.15 -49.40 -0.26
N GLY A 214 10.76 -49.37 -1.44
CA GLY A 214 10.10 -49.80 -2.69
C GLY A 214 9.09 -48.80 -3.27
N LYS A 215 9.06 -47.57 -2.74
CA LYS A 215 8.23 -46.46 -3.21
C LYS A 215 9.11 -45.23 -3.49
N LEU A 216 8.53 -44.18 -4.06
CA LEU A 216 9.17 -42.86 -4.14
C LEU A 216 8.58 -41.93 -3.08
N LEU A 217 9.44 -41.36 -2.25
CA LEU A 217 9.12 -40.18 -1.45
C LEU A 217 9.39 -38.94 -2.31
N VAL A 218 8.32 -38.21 -2.61
CA VAL A 218 8.34 -36.93 -3.34
C VAL A 218 8.15 -35.81 -2.34
N GLN A 219 9.00 -34.80 -2.39
CA GLN A 219 8.92 -33.65 -1.49
C GLN A 219 9.03 -32.36 -2.28
N GLY A 220 8.45 -31.29 -1.75
CA GLY A 220 8.43 -30.01 -2.45
C GLY A 220 8.07 -28.84 -1.55
N THR A 221 7.97 -27.69 -2.20
CA THR A 221 7.49 -26.44 -1.62
C THR A 221 6.29 -25.94 -2.41
N CYS A 222 5.50 -25.07 -1.78
CA CYS A 222 4.42 -24.35 -2.43
C CYS A 222 4.39 -22.92 -1.93
N SER A 223 4.04 -21.99 -2.82
CA SER A 223 3.86 -20.58 -2.50
C SER A 223 2.57 -20.09 -3.10
N ASP A 224 1.84 -19.31 -2.32
CA ASP A 224 0.58 -18.69 -2.71
C ASP A 224 0.39 -17.40 -1.90
N ASN A 225 -0.44 -16.48 -2.39
CA ASN A 225 -0.78 -15.25 -1.66
C ASN A 225 -1.98 -15.43 -0.71
N GLY A 226 -2.56 -16.63 -0.65
CA GLY A 226 -3.63 -17.05 0.23
C GLY A 226 -3.33 -18.37 0.97
N SER A 227 -4.39 -19.00 1.47
CA SER A 227 -4.30 -20.28 2.17
C SER A 227 -4.41 -21.44 1.17
N MET A 228 -3.52 -22.41 1.30
CA MET A 228 -3.50 -23.64 0.52
C MET A 228 -4.54 -24.62 1.05
N LYS A 229 -5.39 -25.11 0.15
CA LYS A 229 -6.35 -26.17 0.45
C LYS A 229 -5.70 -27.55 0.35
N ARG A 230 -4.94 -27.79 -0.72
CA ARG A 230 -4.24 -29.07 -0.94
C ARG A 230 -3.16 -28.99 -2.00
N ILE A 231 -2.29 -29.99 -1.98
CA ILE A 231 -1.39 -30.34 -3.07
C ILE A 231 -1.68 -31.76 -3.50
N LEU A 232 -1.76 -31.98 -4.81
CA LEU A 232 -1.94 -33.30 -5.43
C LEU A 232 -0.66 -33.69 -6.17
N VAL A 233 -0.18 -34.91 -5.91
CA VAL A 233 0.94 -35.53 -6.63
C VAL A 233 0.40 -36.76 -7.35
N ASN A 234 0.31 -36.72 -8.68
CA ASN A 234 -0.36 -37.73 -9.50
C ASN A 234 -1.76 -38.11 -8.98
N GLY A 235 -2.53 -37.11 -8.52
CA GLY A 235 -3.87 -37.28 -7.95
C GLY A 235 -3.90 -37.73 -6.49
N GLN A 236 -2.76 -38.07 -5.87
CA GLN A 236 -2.68 -38.38 -4.44
C GLN A 236 -2.46 -37.11 -3.62
N THR A 237 -3.21 -36.95 -2.53
CA THR A 237 -3.02 -35.80 -1.63
C THR A 237 -1.69 -35.88 -0.91
N ALA A 238 -0.88 -34.83 -1.08
CA ALA A 238 0.34 -34.66 -0.30
C ALA A 238 -0.01 -34.30 1.15
N LYS A 239 0.89 -34.64 2.06
CA LYS A 239 0.85 -34.24 3.46
C LYS A 239 1.68 -32.97 3.63
N ALA A 240 1.09 -31.95 4.25
CA ALA A 240 1.83 -30.77 4.70
C ALA A 240 2.83 -31.16 5.79
N THR A 241 4.09 -30.74 5.64
CA THR A 241 5.13 -30.94 6.66
C THR A 241 5.43 -29.66 7.43
N THR A 242 5.04 -28.50 6.89
CA THR A 242 4.99 -27.21 7.56
C THR A 242 3.66 -26.50 7.27
N GLU A 243 3.42 -25.36 7.92
CA GLU A 243 2.20 -24.58 7.78
C GLU A 243 1.92 -24.20 6.31
N ASN A 244 0.64 -24.20 5.94
CA ASN A 244 0.16 -23.79 4.62
C ASN A 244 0.82 -24.51 3.42
N PHE A 245 1.28 -25.75 3.62
CA PHE A 245 2.04 -26.49 2.61
C PHE A 245 3.31 -25.79 2.11
N ALA A 246 3.90 -24.87 2.91
CA ALA A 246 5.18 -24.25 2.58
C ALA A 246 6.25 -25.32 2.28
N THR A 247 6.15 -26.47 2.95
CA THR A 247 6.75 -27.74 2.55
C THR A 247 5.74 -28.87 2.64
N TRP A 248 5.90 -29.87 1.77
CA TRP A 248 4.98 -31.00 1.65
C TRP A 248 5.71 -32.28 1.23
N GLU A 249 5.07 -33.43 1.47
CA GLU A 249 5.54 -34.75 1.04
C GLU A 249 4.40 -35.63 0.53
N ALA A 250 4.69 -36.48 -0.46
CA ALA A 250 3.80 -37.53 -0.95
C ALA A 250 4.60 -38.81 -1.19
N THR A 251 3.96 -39.96 -1.03
CA THR A 251 4.59 -41.26 -1.31
C THR A 251 3.90 -41.92 -2.50
N LEU A 252 4.63 -42.16 -3.58
CA LEU A 252 4.12 -42.78 -4.81
C LEU A 252 4.63 -44.20 -4.98
N ASP A 253 3.80 -45.06 -5.56
CA ASP A 253 4.23 -46.37 -6.02
C ASP A 253 5.03 -46.24 -7.33
N LEU A 254 6.07 -47.05 -7.50
CA LEU A 254 6.94 -47.04 -8.68
C LEU A 254 6.28 -47.68 -9.92
N ASN A 255 5.31 -48.57 -9.72
CA ASN A 255 4.75 -49.40 -10.78
C ASN A 255 3.97 -48.54 -11.80
N GLY A 256 4.46 -48.51 -13.04
CA GLY A 256 3.83 -47.77 -14.14
C GLY A 256 4.01 -46.25 -14.08
N LEU A 257 4.92 -45.76 -13.23
CA LEU A 257 5.18 -44.33 -13.06
C LEU A 257 6.15 -43.82 -14.14
N SER A 258 5.66 -43.07 -15.12
CA SER A 258 6.49 -42.40 -16.15
C SER A 258 6.79 -40.94 -15.83
N GLU A 259 5.97 -40.31 -15.00
CA GLU A 259 6.09 -38.90 -14.62
C GLU A 259 5.54 -38.65 -13.21
N ILE A 260 6.01 -37.57 -12.59
CA ILE A 260 5.57 -37.05 -11.29
C ILE A 260 5.08 -35.63 -11.54
N VAL A 261 3.79 -35.39 -11.34
CA VAL A 261 3.12 -34.11 -11.52
C VAL A 261 2.61 -33.64 -10.17
N ALA A 262 3.12 -32.50 -9.68
CA ALA A 262 2.65 -31.84 -8.47
C ALA A 262 1.83 -30.59 -8.82
N ARG A 263 0.65 -30.44 -8.21
CA ARG A 263 -0.27 -29.32 -8.46
C ARG A 263 -0.90 -28.81 -7.17
N GLY A 264 -0.92 -27.50 -6.98
CA GLY A 264 -1.59 -26.82 -5.87
C GLY A 264 -3.02 -26.40 -6.17
N GLU A 265 -3.85 -26.34 -5.13
CA GLU A 265 -5.17 -25.70 -5.09
C GLU A 265 -5.28 -24.89 -3.79
N ASP A 266 -5.70 -23.63 -3.90
CA ASP A 266 -5.93 -22.74 -2.75
C ASP A 266 -7.36 -22.91 -2.18
N GLU A 267 -7.65 -22.24 -1.06
CA GLU A 267 -8.97 -22.24 -0.42
C GLU A 267 -10.03 -21.45 -1.19
N THR A 268 -9.62 -20.57 -2.12
CA THR A 268 -10.54 -19.79 -2.97
C THR A 268 -10.95 -20.54 -4.25
N GLY A 269 -10.30 -21.68 -4.52
CA GLY A 269 -10.55 -22.54 -5.66
C GLY A 269 -9.63 -22.28 -6.86
N ASN A 270 -8.61 -21.42 -6.73
CA ASN A 270 -7.60 -21.27 -7.75
C ASN A 270 -6.72 -22.52 -7.81
N VAL A 271 -6.52 -23.02 -9.03
CA VAL A 271 -5.76 -24.24 -9.30
C VAL A 271 -4.57 -23.88 -10.16
N GLU A 272 -3.39 -24.36 -9.77
CA GLU A 272 -2.15 -24.18 -10.53
C GLU A 272 -2.32 -24.61 -11.99
N LEU A 273 -2.06 -23.68 -12.92
CA LEU A 273 -2.24 -23.89 -14.36
C LEU A 273 -1.07 -24.65 -14.98
N LEU A 274 0.14 -24.46 -14.44
CA LEU A 274 1.38 -25.05 -14.94
C LEU A 274 2.04 -25.90 -13.83
N PRO A 275 1.53 -27.11 -13.56
CA PRO A 275 2.06 -27.95 -12.49
C PRO A 275 3.50 -28.38 -12.76
N HIS A 276 4.33 -28.45 -11.72
CA HIS A 276 5.70 -28.96 -11.85
C HIS A 276 5.67 -30.46 -12.18
N THR A 277 6.27 -30.80 -13.32
CA THR A 277 6.34 -32.16 -13.86
C THR A 277 7.78 -32.63 -13.96
N LEU A 278 8.09 -33.79 -13.40
CA LEU A 278 9.38 -34.48 -13.56
C LEU A 278 9.16 -35.82 -14.27
N PHE A 279 9.99 -36.13 -15.26
CA PHE A 279 9.96 -37.44 -15.92
C PHE A 279 10.81 -38.44 -15.14
N VAL A 280 10.26 -39.62 -14.89
CA VAL A 280 10.98 -40.72 -14.24
C VAL A 280 11.67 -41.51 -15.36
N ALA A 281 12.99 -41.59 -15.32
CA ALA A 281 13.72 -42.41 -16.28
C ALA A 281 13.30 -43.87 -16.12
N ALA A 282 13.01 -44.54 -17.25
CA ALA A 282 12.88 -46.00 -17.25
C ALA A 282 14.22 -46.60 -16.78
N PRO A 283 14.19 -47.65 -15.94
CA PRO A 283 15.40 -48.33 -15.49
C PRO A 283 16.21 -48.93 -16.66
#